data_AF-A0A821TU06-F1
#
_entry.id   AF-A0A821TU06-F1
#
_cell.length_a   1.000
_cell.length_b   1.000
_cell.length_c   1.000
_cell.angle_alpha   90.00
_cell.angle_beta   90.00
_cell.angle_gamma   90.00
#
_symmetry.space_group_name_H-M   'P 1'
#
loop_
_entity.id
_entity.type
_entity.pdbx_description
1 polymer ?
#
loop_
_entity_poly.entity_id
_entity_poly.type
_entity_poly.pdbx_seq_one_letter_code
_entity_poly.pdbx_strand_id
1 'polypeptide(L)' 'MGEFDKAQLLFQTLLETVSNDDWADQAHLHQQLGSVLQFKGDGLQALSNYYKTLQLIQINNLSDY' A
#
# COMPACT_ATOMS: atom_id res chain seq x y z
N MET A 1 15.92 10.78 -6.30
CA MET A 1 16.22 9.38 -5.90
C MET A 1 16.04 9.19 -4.40
N GLY A 2 16.75 9.94 -3.54
CA GLY A 2 16.63 9.76 -2.07
C GLY A 2 15.26 10.11 -1.44
N GLU A 3 14.40 10.90 -2.08
CA GLU A 3 13.07 11.20 -1.54
C GLU A 3 12.08 10.03 -1.68
N PHE A 4 12.21 9.23 -2.74
CA PHE A 4 11.39 8.03 -2.91
C PHE A 4 11.77 6.93 -1.93
N ASP A 5 13.05 6.82 -1.59
CA ASP A 5 13.51 5.88 -0.56
C ASP A 5 12.97 6.25 0.83
N LYS A 6 12.95 7.56 1.14
CA LYS A 6 12.33 8.07 2.38
C LYS A 6 10.83 7.83 2.40
N ALA A 7 10.14 8.09 1.29
CA ALA A 7 8.70 7.86 1.17
C ALA A 7 8.36 6.36 1.35
N GLN A 8 9.14 5.49 0.70
CA GLN A 8 8.98 4.04 0.84
C GLN A 8 9.17 3.60 2.30
N LEU A 9 10.23 4.05 2.96
CA LEU A 9 10.48 3.73 4.37
C LEU A 9 9.34 4.24 5.28
N LEU A 10 8.91 5.49 5.08
CA LEU A 10 7.82 6.08 5.86
C LEU A 10 6.53 5.27 5.73
N PHE A 11 6.12 4.92 4.51
CA PHE A 11 4.91 4.15 4.30
C PHE A 11 5.01 2.72 4.83
N GLN A 12 6.19 2.10 4.78
CA GLN A 12 6.43 0.79 5.41
C GLN A 12 6.28 0.87 6.93
N THR A 13 6.89 1.87 7.58
CA THR A 13 6.72 2.08 9.02
C THR A 13 5.26 2.36 9.38
N LEU A 14 4.56 3.18 8.60
CA LEU A 14 3.14 3.43 8.83
C LEU A 14 2.30 2.14 8.72
N LEU A 15 2.62 1.27 7.75
CA LEU A 15 1.96 -0.02 7.58
C LEU A 15 2.19 -0.97 8.76
N GLU A 16 3.31 -0.84 9.46
CA GLU A 16 3.57 -1.62 10.69
C GLU A 16 2.84 -1.06 11.91
N THR A 17 2.48 0.22 11.88
CA THR A 17 1.80 0.91 13.00
C THR A 17 0.28 0.96 12.86
N VAL A 18 -0.25 0.87 11.64
CA VAL A 18 -1.70 0.90 11.40
C VAL A 18 -2.35 -0.35 11.99
N SER A 19 -3.54 -0.18 12.57
CA SER A 19 -4.29 -1.31 13.11
C SER A 19 -4.64 -2.30 11.99
N ASN A 20 -4.65 -3.59 12.30
CA ASN A 20 -5.08 -4.63 11.36
C ASN A 20 -6.57 -4.54 11.01
N ASP A 21 -7.36 -3.88 11.87
CA ASP A 21 -8.79 -3.67 11.66
C ASP A 21 -9.07 -2.45 10.75
N ASP A 22 -8.07 -1.60 10.49
CA ASP A 22 -8.21 -0.43 9.62
C ASP A 22 -7.76 -0.75 8.20
N TRP A 23 -8.62 -1.53 7.53
CA TRP A 23 -8.37 -1.95 6.15
C TRP A 23 -8.29 -0.79 5.16
N ALA A 24 -8.97 0.33 5.44
CA ALA A 24 -9.01 1.48 4.56
C ALA A 24 -7.65 2.21 4.56
N ASP A 25 -7.07 2.41 5.75
CA ASP A 25 -5.74 2.97 5.89
C ASP A 25 -4.67 2.03 5.34
N GLN A 26 -4.78 0.71 5.56
CA GLN A 26 -3.88 -0.27 4.95
C GLN A 26 -3.95 -0.24 3.42
N ALA A 27 -5.15 -0.16 2.85
CA ALA A 27 -5.36 -0.09 1.41
C ALA A 27 -4.73 1.18 0.82
N HIS A 28 -4.92 2.32 1.50
CA HIS A 28 -4.33 3.60 1.11
C HIS A 28 -2.80 3.57 1.16
N LEU A 29 -2.21 3.03 2.23
CA LEU A 29 -0.75 2.91 2.37
C LEU A 29 -0.14 2.00 1.29
N HIS A 30 -0.77 0.87 0.98
CA HIS A 30 -0.34 0.02 -0.13
C HIS A 30 -0.42 0.73 -1.48
N GLN A 31 -1.45 1.54 -1.71
CA GLN A 31 -1.57 2.33 -2.94
C GLN A 31 -0.41 3.34 -3.05
N GLN A 32 -0.10 4.06 -1.97
CA GLN A 32 1.00 5.04 -1.93
C GLN A 32 2.36 4.38 -2.17
N LEU A 33 2.61 3.21 -1.54
CA LEU A 33 3.81 2.40 -1.79
C LEU A 33 3.92 1.97 -3.27
N GLY A 34 2.80 1.53 -3.85
CA GLY A 34 2.74 1.17 -5.26
C GLY A 34 3.14 2.33 -6.18
N SER A 35 2.63 3.53 -5.90
CA SER A 35 2.98 4.74 -6.66
C SER A 35 4.46 5.11 -6.50
N VAL A 36 5.01 5.08 -5.29
CA VAL A 36 6.44 5.35 -5.05
C VAL A 36 7.33 4.36 -5.80
N LEU A 37 7.03 3.07 -5.74
CA LEU A 37 7.79 2.01 -6.44
C LEU A 37 7.70 2.16 -7.95
N GLN A 38 6.54 2.56 -8.48
CA GLN A 38 6.36 2.86 -9.89
C GLN A 38 7.24 4.04 -10.33
N PHE A 39 7.31 5.11 -9.53
CA PHE A 39 8.20 6.24 -9.80
C PHE A 39 9.69 5.89 -9.70
N LYS A 40 10.05 4.88 -8.89
CA LYS A 40 11.42 4.34 -8.81
C LYS A 40 11.78 3.43 -9.99
N GLY A 41 10.80 2.98 -10.77
CA GLY A 41 10.99 2.01 -11.85
C GLY A 41 10.78 0.55 -11.43
N ASP A 42 10.45 0.30 -10.16
CA ASP A 42 10.20 -1.03 -9.59
C ASP A 42 8.77 -1.50 -9.87
N GLY A 43 8.41 -1.59 -11.16
CA GLY A 43 7.04 -1.86 -11.61
C GLY A 43 6.42 -3.16 -11.09
N LEU A 44 7.23 -4.22 -10.88
CA LEU A 44 6.75 -5.48 -10.32
C LEU A 44 6.34 -5.35 -8.84
N GLN A 45 7.13 -4.61 -8.06
CA GLN A 45 6.80 -4.36 -6.65
C GLN A 45 5.62 -3.38 -6.53
N ALA A 46 5.52 -2.42 -7.45
CA ALA A 46 4.38 -1.53 -7.53
C ALA A 46 3.07 -2.31 -7.77
N LEU A 47 3.08 -3.19 -8.76
CA LEU A 47 1.94 -4.04 -9.10
C LEU A 47 1.52 -4.94 -7.92
N SER A 48 2.48 -5.53 -7.22
CA SER A 48 2.20 -6.33 -6.02
C SER A 48 1.48 -5.52 -4.93
N ASN A 49 1.89 -4.26 -4.71
CA ASN A 49 1.22 -3.40 -3.74
C ASN A 49 -0.18 -2.99 -4.19
N TYR A 50 -0.38 -2.68 -5.47
CA TYR A 50 -1.72 -2.40 -6.00
C TYR A 50 -2.66 -3.61 -5.87
N TYR A 51 -2.15 -4.84 -6.07
CA TYR A 51 -2.96 -6.04 -5.82
C TYR A 51 -3.37 -6.18 -4.36
N LYS A 52 -2.50 -5.85 -3.41
CA LYS A 52 -2.86 -5.86 -1.98
C LYS A 52 -3.96 -4.84 -1.66
N THR A 53 -3.88 -3.63 -2.22
CA THR A 53 -4.95 -2.63 -2.12
C THR A 53 -6.27 -3.17 -2.62
N LEU A 54 -6.28 -3.79 -3.82
CA LEU A 54 -7.49 -4.37 -4.40
C LEU A 54 -8.06 -5.51 -3.56
N GLN A 55 -7.19 -6.38 -3.01
CA GLN A 55 -7.59 -7.48 -2.15
C GLN A 55 -8.27 -6.98 -0.87
N LEU A 56 -7.70 -5.96 -0.23
CA LEU A 56 -8.28 -5.35 0.97
C LEU A 56 -9.65 -4.75 0.68
N ILE A 57 -9.78 -3.98 -0.40
CA ILE A 57 -11.06 -3.40 -0.82
C ILE A 57 -12.09 -4.50 -1.12
N GLN A 58 -11.69 -5.55 -1.84
CA GLN A 58 -12.58 -6.63 -2.23
C GLN A 58 -13.07 -7.43 -1.02
N ILE A 59 -12.19 -7.78 -0.08
CA ILE A 59 -12.57 -8.53 1.12
C ILE A 59 -13.58 -7.74 1.95
N ASN A 60 -13.35 -6.45 2.16
CA ASN A 60 -14.22 -5.63 2.99
C ASN A 60 -15.56 -5.32 2.30
N ASN A 61 -15.56 -4.99 1.01
CA ASN A 61 -16.79 -4.81 0.26
C ASN A 61 -17.66 -6.08 0.19
N LEU A 62 -17.05 -7.27 0.26
CA LEU A 62 -17.76 -8.55 0.34
C LEU A 62 -18.22 -8.88 1.77
N SER A 63 -17.62 -8.26 2.79
CA SER A 63 -17.96 -8.45 4.20
C SER A 63 -19.12 -7.54 4.65
N ASP A 64 -19.41 -6.48 3.88
CA ASP A 64 -20.54 -5.56 4.11
C ASP A 64 -21.89 -6.10 3.57
N TYR A 65 -21.95 -7.33 3.06
CA TYR A 65 -23.16 -8.04 2.60
C TYR A 65 -23.50 -9.23 3.50
#